data_AF-A0A964P0G6-F1
#
_entry.id   AF-A0A964P0G6-F1
#
_cell.length_a   1.000
_cell.length_b   1.000
_cell.length_c   1.000
_cell.angle_alpha   90.00
_cell.angle_beta   90.00
_cell.angle_gamma   90.00
#
_symmetry.space_group_name_H-M   'P 1'
#
loop_
_entity.id
_entity.type
_entity.pdbx_description
1 polymer ?
#
loop_
_entity_poly.entity_id
_entity_poly.type
_entity_poly.pdbx_seq_one_letter_code
_entity_poly.pdbx_strand_id
1 'polypeptide(L)'
;MRERNKSVLLAYGRQEVGKRIEREFERIGAIVSRDLQGYPAMQRKLTDEITRIEEDYKKCGEVPPPPPEWVEAVSAVANVKTGGSELVQKILEDIKGSITKMHDKTVTQYRKAYESRHKILETFLPFWRNVDKTMTEVDKKIDGLKETVGTVDAHMDKYEQISAKSPKADQALTYSAFTQFAIATIVMLIAVGGAFINFKLIALPMSEMVGAGDYITASLRTSEVAAPVIILVETSMGLFMMEALRITHLFPPIANLDERMRKRMFWISLSLLLILAGIESALALMRDMLIADKQALVQSLAVTAHAAAADATWVTHIPTVGQMVLGFILPFALAFVAIPLETFINTARTVLGALLVLLIRGIALALRVVATWPNTPVAFSSPCMT
;
A
#
# COMPACT_ATOMS: atom_id res chain seq x y z
N MET A 1 -25.65 25.80 6.99
CA MET A 1 -24.18 25.76 6.74
C MET A 1 -23.48 24.64 7.49
N ARG A 2 -23.58 24.54 8.83
CA ARG A 2 -22.97 23.43 9.59
C ARG A 2 -23.37 22.04 9.12
N GLU A 3 -24.67 21.80 8.91
CA GLU A 3 -25.15 20.51 8.44
C GLU A 3 -24.62 20.14 7.05
N ARG A 4 -24.48 21.13 6.16
CA ARG A 4 -23.87 20.95 4.84
C ARG A 4 -22.37 20.63 4.90
N ASN A 5 -21.62 21.29 5.79
CA ASN A 5 -20.20 20.98 5.98
C ASN A 5 -20.02 19.59 6.62
N LYS A 6 -20.86 19.27 7.60
CA LYS A 6 -20.91 17.95 8.24
C LYS A 6 -21.25 16.85 7.23
N SER A 7 -22.23 17.04 6.36
CA SER A 7 -22.59 16.04 5.36
C SER A 7 -21.46 15.77 4.36
N VAL A 8 -20.73 16.81 3.95
CA VAL A 8 -19.59 16.67 3.04
C VAL A 8 -18.41 15.94 3.70
N LEU A 9 -18.09 16.29 4.95
CA LEU A 9 -17.04 15.63 5.71
C LEU A 9 -17.33 14.14 5.94
N LEU A 10 -18.58 13.82 6.30
CA LEU A 10 -19.01 12.43 6.47
C LEU A 10 -19.01 11.67 5.14
N ALA A 11 -19.41 12.30 4.03
CA ALA A 11 -19.35 11.68 2.71
C ALA A 11 -17.90 11.36 2.29
N TYR A 12 -16.96 12.28 2.51
CA TYR A 12 -15.54 12.06 2.24
C TYR A 12 -14.95 10.96 3.13
N GLY A 13 -15.24 11.00 4.44
CA GLY A 13 -14.80 9.95 5.38
C GLY A 13 -15.34 8.56 5.02
N ARG A 14 -16.60 8.47 4.55
CA ARG A 14 -17.18 7.20 4.04
C ARG A 14 -16.44 6.70 2.81
N GLN A 15 -16.09 7.59 1.88
CA GLN A 15 -15.40 7.20 0.66
C GLN A 15 -14.00 6.66 0.96
N GLU A 16 -13.26 7.31 1.85
CA GLU A 16 -11.89 6.88 2.21
C GLU A 16 -11.88 5.54 2.95
N VAL A 17 -12.75 5.39 3.96
CA VAL A 17 -12.89 4.12 4.69
C VAL A 17 -13.45 3.03 3.78
N GLY A 18 -14.40 3.36 2.91
CA GLY A 18 -14.94 2.44 1.91
C GLY A 18 -13.88 1.91 0.95
N LYS A 19 -13.03 2.78 0.39
CA LYS A 19 -11.91 2.37 -0.48
C LYS A 19 -10.91 1.46 0.25
N ARG A 20 -10.73 1.64 1.55
CA ARG A 20 -9.84 0.79 2.36
C ARG A 20 -10.47 -0.58 2.61
N ILE A 21 -11.76 -0.62 2.94
CA ILE A 21 -12.55 -1.85 3.09
C ILE A 21 -12.54 -2.66 1.78
N GLU A 22 -12.78 -2.01 0.64
CA GLU A 22 -12.78 -2.66 -0.68
C GLU A 22 -11.44 -3.33 -1.01
N ARG A 23 -10.31 -2.65 -0.72
CA ARG A 23 -8.97 -3.22 -0.89
C ARG A 23 -8.72 -4.43 0.01
N GLU A 24 -9.15 -4.38 1.27
CA GLU A 24 -9.01 -5.53 2.17
C GLU A 24 -9.93 -6.69 1.76
N PHE A 25 -11.13 -6.42 1.25
CA PHE A 25 -12.00 -7.46 0.67
C PHE A 25 -11.38 -8.11 -0.58
N GLU A 26 -10.79 -7.32 -1.47
CA GLU A 26 -10.07 -7.86 -2.64
C GLU A 26 -8.90 -8.74 -2.20
N ARG A 27 -8.15 -8.30 -1.18
CA ARG A 27 -7.06 -9.07 -0.57
C ARG A 27 -7.55 -10.38 0.06
N ILE A 28 -8.64 -10.34 0.83
CA ILE A 28 -9.28 -11.54 1.39
C ILE A 28 -9.72 -12.46 0.26
N GLY A 29 -10.36 -11.93 -0.77
CA GLY A 29 -10.78 -12.69 -1.95
C GLY A 29 -9.61 -13.40 -2.62
N ALA A 30 -8.46 -12.75 -2.75
CA ALA A 30 -7.25 -13.35 -3.28
C ALA A 30 -6.70 -14.47 -2.37
N ILE A 31 -6.68 -14.27 -1.05
CA ILE A 31 -6.25 -15.28 -0.07
C ILE A 31 -7.17 -16.50 -0.12
N VAL A 32 -8.48 -16.28 -0.04
CA VAL A 32 -9.50 -17.32 -0.06
C VAL A 32 -9.48 -18.08 -1.37
N SER A 33 -9.36 -17.40 -2.52
CA SER A 33 -9.24 -18.06 -3.82
C SER A 33 -7.99 -18.94 -3.90
N ARG A 34 -6.83 -18.42 -3.47
CA ARG A 34 -5.57 -19.17 -3.43
C ARG A 34 -5.64 -20.40 -2.52
N ASP A 35 -6.22 -20.23 -1.33
CA ASP A 35 -6.24 -21.29 -0.32
C ASP A 35 -7.34 -22.33 -0.58
N LEU A 36 -8.49 -21.92 -1.12
CA LEU A 36 -9.53 -22.84 -1.61
C LEU A 36 -9.06 -23.65 -2.81
N GLN A 37 -8.25 -23.09 -3.72
CA GLN A 37 -7.70 -23.85 -4.85
C GLN A 37 -6.76 -24.98 -4.40
N GLY A 38 -6.03 -24.79 -3.28
CA GLY A 38 -5.14 -25.81 -2.73
C GLY A 38 -5.85 -26.92 -1.95
N TYR A 39 -7.06 -26.68 -1.47
CA TYR A 39 -7.77 -27.60 -0.58
C TYR A 39 -8.17 -28.93 -1.24
N PRO A 40 -8.73 -28.97 -2.47
CA PRO A 40 -9.04 -30.22 -3.16
C PRO A 40 -7.81 -31.11 -3.40
N ALA A 41 -6.66 -30.50 -3.68
CA ALA A 41 -5.41 -31.24 -3.88
C ALA A 41 -4.92 -31.89 -2.57
N MET A 42 -5.06 -31.20 -1.43
CA MET A 42 -4.80 -31.77 -0.11
C MET A 42 -5.78 -32.88 0.24
N GLN A 43 -7.08 -32.67 0.02
CA GLN A 43 -8.12 -33.67 0.27
C GLN A 43 -7.88 -34.95 -0.54
N ARG A 44 -7.50 -34.81 -1.82
CA ARG A 44 -7.18 -35.96 -2.68
C ARG A 44 -5.98 -36.73 -2.16
N LYS A 45 -4.87 -36.05 -1.85
CA LYS A 45 -3.68 -36.70 -1.26
C LYS A 45 -4.00 -37.43 0.04
N LEU A 46 -4.81 -36.83 0.91
CA LEU A 46 -5.23 -37.46 2.16
C LEU A 46 -6.06 -38.73 1.90
N THR A 47 -6.99 -38.67 0.95
CA THR A 47 -7.87 -39.80 0.58
C THR A 47 -7.07 -40.94 -0.05
N ASP A 48 -6.16 -40.63 -0.97
CA ASP A 48 -5.30 -41.61 -1.65
C ASP A 48 -4.42 -42.35 -0.62
N GLU A 49 -3.84 -41.62 0.33
CA GLU A 49 -3.01 -42.22 1.38
C GLU A 49 -3.82 -43.01 2.41
N ILE A 50 -5.03 -42.57 2.80
CA ILE A 50 -5.94 -43.36 3.65
C ILE A 50 -6.25 -44.70 2.99
N THR A 51 -6.55 -44.69 1.69
CA THR A 51 -6.86 -45.91 0.93
C THR A 51 -5.66 -46.88 0.93
N ARG A 52 -4.45 -46.34 0.78
CA ARG A 52 -3.20 -47.12 0.84
C ARG A 52 -2.99 -47.75 2.23
N ILE A 53 -3.27 -47.00 3.30
CA ILE A 53 -3.19 -47.49 4.67
C ILE A 53 -4.20 -48.62 4.91
N GLU A 54 -5.43 -48.48 4.43
CA GLU A 54 -6.45 -49.54 4.54
C GLU A 54 -6.06 -50.81 3.79
N GLU A 55 -5.47 -50.69 2.59
CA GLU A 55 -4.95 -51.82 1.83
C GLU A 55 -3.80 -52.53 2.56
N ASP A 56 -2.85 -51.76 3.10
CA ASP A 56 -1.71 -52.32 3.83
C ASP A 56 -2.14 -52.96 5.17
N TYR A 57 -3.14 -52.39 5.83
CA TYR A 57 -3.78 -52.98 7.01
C TYR A 57 -4.49 -54.30 6.66
N LYS A 58 -5.26 -54.36 5.56
CA LYS A 58 -5.90 -55.59 5.09
C LYS A 58 -4.87 -56.69 4.78
N LYS A 59 -3.74 -56.34 4.16
CA LYS A 59 -2.62 -57.28 3.89
C LYS A 59 -1.96 -57.82 5.18
N CYS A 60 -2.01 -57.06 6.28
CA CYS A 60 -1.47 -57.50 7.58
C CYS A 60 -2.41 -58.41 8.37
N GLY A 61 -3.69 -58.48 7.97
CA GLY A 61 -4.78 -59.19 8.65
C GLY A 61 -4.76 -60.71 8.52
N GLU A 62 -3.71 -61.33 7.98
CA GLU A 62 -3.65 -62.79 7.88
C GLU A 62 -3.37 -63.50 9.22
N VAL A 63 -4.10 -64.61 9.36
CA VAL A 63 -4.45 -65.42 10.52
C VAL A 63 -3.21 -65.96 11.27
N PRO A 64 -3.26 -66.13 12.60
CA PRO A 64 -2.23 -66.86 13.34
C PRO A 64 -1.93 -68.20 12.65
N PRO A 65 -0.64 -68.60 12.54
CA PRO A 65 -0.30 -69.84 11.85
C PRO A 65 -1.07 -71.01 12.49
N PRO A 66 -1.55 -71.97 11.67
CA PRO A 66 -2.29 -73.12 12.18
C PRO A 66 -1.49 -73.82 13.29
N PRO A 67 -2.17 -74.47 14.26
CA PRO A 67 -1.52 -75.14 15.37
C PRO A 67 -0.42 -76.07 14.82
N PRO A 68 0.79 -76.03 15.39
CA PRO A 68 1.92 -76.69 14.76
C PRO A 68 1.68 -78.20 14.64
N GLU A 69 1.97 -78.77 13.46
CA GLU A 69 1.78 -80.20 13.14
C GLU A 69 2.45 -81.17 14.13
N TRP A 70 3.46 -80.71 14.89
CA TRP A 70 4.10 -81.52 15.92
C TRP A 70 3.20 -81.78 17.14
N VAL A 71 2.18 -80.96 17.40
CA VAL A 71 1.22 -81.20 18.50
C VAL A 71 0.45 -82.50 18.24
N GLU A 72 0.05 -82.72 16.99
CA GLU A 72 -0.57 -83.98 16.56
C GLU A 72 0.43 -85.14 16.58
N ALA A 73 1.65 -84.95 16.06
CA ALA A 73 2.68 -86.00 16.04
C ALA A 73 3.11 -86.44 17.46
N VAL A 74 3.24 -85.50 18.41
CA VAL A 74 3.57 -85.80 19.81
C VAL A 74 2.40 -86.47 20.52
N SER A 75 1.16 -86.06 20.24
CA SER A 75 -0.05 -86.70 20.79
C SER A 75 -0.22 -88.16 20.31
N ALA A 76 0.12 -88.44 19.04
CA ALA A 76 0.07 -89.79 18.47
C ALA A 76 1.10 -90.73 19.12
N VAL A 77 2.30 -90.22 19.41
CA VAL A 77 3.39 -90.99 20.04
C VAL A 77 3.15 -91.21 21.54
N ALA A 78 2.60 -90.22 22.24
CA ALA A 78 2.22 -90.35 23.66
C ALA A 78 1.18 -91.45 23.91
N ASN A 79 0.39 -91.82 22.88
CA ASN A 79 -0.60 -92.88 22.94
C ASN A 79 -0.02 -94.30 22.68
N VAL A 80 1.26 -94.43 22.32
CA VAL A 80 1.91 -95.73 22.09
C VAL A 80 2.49 -96.27 23.40
N LYS A 81 2.01 -97.42 23.90
CA LYS A 81 2.56 -98.10 25.09
C LYS A 81 3.91 -98.76 24.78
N THR A 82 4.96 -98.40 25.51
CA THR A 82 6.35 -98.85 25.27
C THR A 82 6.80 -99.94 26.24
N GLY A 83 7.35 -101.03 25.69
CA GLY A 83 8.31 -101.92 26.35
C GLY A 83 9.69 -101.64 25.75
N GLY A 84 10.66 -101.23 26.59
CA GLY A 84 11.90 -100.56 26.20
C GLY A 84 12.74 -101.25 25.14
N SER A 85 12.69 -100.75 23.91
CA SER A 85 13.58 -101.13 22.82
C SER A 85 14.32 -99.92 22.28
N GLU A 86 15.53 -100.15 21.77
CA GLU A 86 16.38 -99.20 21.03
C GLU A 86 15.62 -98.45 19.91
N LEU A 87 14.53 -99.04 19.41
CA LEU A 87 13.58 -98.46 18.47
C LEU A 87 12.88 -97.21 19.04
N VAL A 88 12.50 -97.22 20.31
CA VAL A 88 11.87 -96.07 21.00
C VAL A 88 12.86 -94.92 21.12
N GLN A 89 14.14 -95.20 21.41
CA GLN A 89 15.18 -94.19 21.52
C GLN A 89 15.45 -93.53 20.16
N LYS A 90 15.53 -94.33 19.09
CA LYS A 90 15.71 -93.83 17.71
C LYS A 90 14.52 -93.00 17.23
N ILE A 91 13.29 -93.43 17.55
CA ILE A 91 12.06 -92.66 17.25
C ILE A 91 12.03 -91.34 18.03
N LEU A 92 12.41 -91.34 19.32
CA LEU A 92 12.51 -90.10 20.12
C LEU A 92 13.58 -89.14 19.56
N GLU A 93 14.67 -89.68 19.04
CA GLU A 93 15.75 -88.89 18.42
C GLU A 93 15.31 -88.29 17.07
N ASP A 94 14.59 -89.05 16.24
CA ASP A 94 13.96 -88.56 15.01
C ASP A 94 12.87 -87.51 15.29
N ILE A 95 12.05 -87.70 16.34
CA ILE A 95 11.05 -86.72 16.79
C ILE A 95 11.74 -85.45 17.29
N LYS A 96 12.80 -85.56 18.10
CA LYS A 96 13.59 -84.42 18.55
C LYS A 96 14.18 -83.66 17.37
N GLY A 97 14.74 -84.37 16.37
CA GLY A 97 15.25 -83.76 15.14
C GLY A 97 14.17 -83.06 14.31
N SER A 98 12.99 -83.67 14.19
CA SER A 98 11.83 -83.11 13.48
C SER A 98 11.26 -81.87 14.18
N ILE A 99 11.07 -81.93 15.51
CA ILE A 99 10.62 -80.80 16.33
C ILE A 99 11.60 -79.64 16.22
N THR A 100 12.91 -79.89 16.29
CA THR A 100 13.92 -78.82 16.21
C THR A 100 13.89 -78.14 14.83
N LYS A 101 13.82 -78.91 13.74
CA LYS A 101 13.72 -78.37 12.37
C LYS A 101 12.43 -77.60 12.14
N MET A 102 11.29 -78.10 12.63
CA MET A 102 10.00 -77.42 12.49
C MET A 102 9.89 -76.19 13.39
N HIS A 103 10.48 -76.21 14.58
CA HIS A 103 10.58 -75.06 15.46
C HIS A 103 11.40 -73.94 14.80
N ASP A 104 12.58 -74.25 14.27
CA ASP A 104 13.40 -73.27 13.54
C ASP A 104 12.66 -72.69 12.32
N LYS A 105 11.95 -73.54 11.57
CA LYS A 105 11.12 -73.10 10.43
C LYS A 105 10.00 -72.16 10.87
N THR A 106 9.31 -72.48 11.97
CA THR A 106 8.22 -71.68 12.54
C THR A 106 8.74 -70.34 13.07
N VAL A 107 9.85 -70.34 13.83
CA VAL A 107 10.51 -69.12 14.33
C VAL A 107 10.95 -68.21 13.18
N THR A 108 11.47 -68.79 12.09
CA THR A 108 11.88 -68.04 10.90
C THR A 108 10.68 -67.43 10.18
N GLN A 109 9.57 -68.16 10.06
CA GLN A 109 8.32 -67.65 9.49
C GLN A 109 7.73 -66.53 10.35
N TYR A 110 7.73 -66.69 11.68
CA TYR A 110 7.31 -65.64 12.61
C TYR A 110 8.17 -64.39 12.48
N ARG A 111 9.51 -64.52 12.43
CA ARG A 111 10.42 -63.37 12.24
C ARG A 111 10.11 -62.63 10.95
N LYS A 112 9.91 -63.34 9.83
CA LYS A 112 9.56 -62.73 8.54
C LYS A 112 8.21 -61.99 8.59
N ALA A 113 7.21 -62.56 9.27
CA ALA A 113 5.90 -61.92 9.44
C ALA A 113 5.95 -60.68 10.36
N TYR A 114 6.80 -60.70 11.39
CA TYR A 114 7.03 -59.52 12.23
C TYR A 114 7.78 -58.43 11.47
N GLU A 115 8.80 -58.79 10.70
CA GLU A 115 9.58 -57.85 9.88
C GLU A 115 8.70 -57.16 8.83
N SER A 116 7.81 -57.90 8.15
CA SER A 116 6.87 -57.32 7.19
C SER A 116 5.90 -56.35 7.84
N ARG A 117 5.33 -56.70 9.01
CA ARG A 117 4.46 -55.79 9.80
C ARG A 117 5.20 -54.54 10.28
N HIS A 118 6.43 -54.69 10.76
CA HIS A 118 7.24 -53.55 11.21
C HIS A 118 7.60 -52.61 10.05
N LYS A 119 7.91 -53.15 8.87
CA LYS A 119 8.19 -52.37 7.67
C LYS A 119 6.97 -51.56 7.20
N ILE A 120 5.77 -52.13 7.34
CA ILE A 120 4.52 -51.43 7.04
C ILE A 120 4.29 -50.29 8.07
N LEU A 121 4.48 -50.56 9.36
CA LEU A 121 4.43 -49.53 10.41
C LEU A 121 5.44 -48.40 10.19
N GLU A 122 6.67 -48.73 9.80
CA GLU A 122 7.72 -47.76 9.48
C GLU A 122 7.31 -46.85 8.30
N THR A 123 6.54 -47.39 7.35
CA THR A 123 6.03 -46.64 6.21
C THR A 123 4.95 -45.61 6.60
N PHE A 124 4.28 -45.77 7.76
CA PHE A 124 3.26 -44.82 8.24
C PHE A 124 3.84 -43.59 8.95
N LEU A 125 5.03 -43.68 9.55
CA LEU A 125 5.71 -42.56 10.22
C LEU A 125 5.88 -41.30 9.33
N PRO A 126 6.43 -41.39 8.10
CA PRO A 126 6.58 -40.22 7.24
C PRO A 126 5.23 -39.63 6.78
N PHE A 127 4.18 -40.44 6.65
CA PHE A 127 2.84 -39.98 6.33
C PHE A 127 2.27 -39.07 7.43
N TRP A 128 2.28 -39.51 8.68
CA TRP A 128 1.77 -38.72 9.80
C TRP A 128 2.51 -37.39 9.95
N ARG A 129 3.84 -37.39 9.72
CA ARG A 129 4.63 -36.16 9.68
C ARG A 129 4.22 -35.21 8.55
N ASN A 130 3.83 -35.75 7.39
CA ASN A 130 3.38 -34.93 6.27
C ASN A 130 1.99 -34.33 6.54
N VAL A 131 1.06 -35.12 7.09
CA VAL A 131 -0.27 -34.62 7.51
C VAL A 131 -0.12 -33.52 8.56
N ASP A 132 0.70 -33.75 9.58
CA ASP A 132 1.00 -32.76 10.64
C ASP A 132 1.55 -31.45 10.06
N LYS A 133 2.50 -31.52 9.12
CA LYS A 133 3.02 -30.35 8.39
C LYS A 133 1.92 -29.63 7.62
N THR A 134 1.11 -30.35 6.83
CA THR A 134 0.04 -29.73 6.04
C THR A 134 -1.04 -29.10 6.92
N MET A 135 -1.39 -29.71 8.06
CA MET A 135 -2.32 -29.13 9.02
C MET A 135 -1.74 -27.88 9.67
N THR A 136 -0.45 -27.87 10.01
CA THR A 136 0.24 -26.68 10.52
C THR A 136 0.26 -25.55 9.48
N GLU A 137 0.40 -25.86 8.19
CA GLU A 137 0.32 -24.86 7.12
C GLU A 137 -1.09 -24.29 6.96
N VAL A 138 -2.11 -25.14 7.05
CA VAL A 138 -3.53 -24.72 7.02
C VAL A 138 -3.85 -23.84 8.23
N ASP A 139 -3.39 -24.20 9.42
CA ASP A 139 -3.58 -23.44 10.66
C ASP A 139 -3.02 -22.01 10.53
N LYS A 140 -1.78 -21.88 10.05
CA LYS A 140 -1.16 -20.57 9.77
C LYS A 140 -1.95 -19.73 8.77
N LYS A 141 -2.50 -20.36 7.73
CA LYS A 141 -3.33 -19.67 6.73
C LYS A 141 -4.66 -19.19 7.33
N ILE A 142 -5.28 -20.01 8.16
CA ILE A 142 -6.51 -19.67 8.88
C ILE A 142 -6.26 -18.53 9.86
N ASP A 143 -5.14 -18.55 10.59
CA ASP A 143 -4.79 -17.46 11.52
C ASP A 143 -4.53 -16.15 10.78
N GLY A 144 -3.81 -16.19 9.65
CA GLY A 144 -3.64 -15.01 8.79
C GLY A 144 -4.97 -14.49 8.23
N LEU A 145 -5.91 -15.38 7.90
CA LEU A 145 -7.27 -15.00 7.48
C LEU A 145 -8.05 -14.35 8.64
N LYS A 146 -7.99 -14.91 9.85
CA LYS A 146 -8.63 -14.33 11.05
C LYS A 146 -8.11 -12.93 11.36
N GLU A 147 -6.80 -12.71 11.30
CA GLU A 147 -6.20 -11.40 11.51
C GLU A 147 -6.73 -10.39 10.48
N THR A 148 -6.78 -10.79 9.20
CA THR A 148 -7.28 -9.94 8.11
C THR A 148 -8.78 -9.66 8.25
N VAL A 149 -9.60 -10.61 8.70
CA VAL A 149 -11.02 -10.38 9.00
C VAL A 149 -11.17 -9.40 10.17
N GLY A 150 -10.36 -9.53 11.22
CA GLY A 150 -10.38 -8.60 12.37
C GLY A 150 -10.03 -7.15 11.99
N THR A 151 -9.12 -6.95 11.03
CA THR A 151 -8.85 -5.59 10.52
C THR A 151 -10.00 -5.04 9.69
N VAL A 152 -10.68 -5.88 8.90
CA VAL A 152 -11.89 -5.48 8.16
C VAL A 152 -13.03 -5.11 9.11
N ASP A 153 -13.27 -5.89 10.16
CA ASP A 153 -14.28 -5.56 11.18
C ASP A 153 -14.00 -4.20 11.82
N ALA A 154 -12.74 -3.94 12.20
CA ALA A 154 -12.36 -2.63 12.75
C ALA A 154 -12.55 -1.47 11.76
N HIS A 155 -12.41 -1.72 10.45
CA HIS A 155 -12.71 -0.74 9.42
C HIS A 155 -14.22 -0.59 9.18
N MET A 156 -14.98 -1.67 9.25
CA MET A 156 -16.43 -1.69 9.11
C MET A 156 -17.11 -0.98 10.27
N ASP A 157 -16.64 -1.16 11.51
CA ASP A 157 -17.07 -0.43 12.70
C ASP A 157 -16.88 1.08 12.52
N LYS A 158 -15.73 1.50 11.99
CA LYS A 158 -15.47 2.92 11.68
C LYS A 158 -16.42 3.42 10.60
N TYR A 159 -16.65 2.62 9.56
CA TYR A 159 -17.59 2.97 8.49
C TYR A 159 -19.01 3.13 9.03
N GLU A 160 -19.47 2.20 9.88
CA GLU A 160 -20.79 2.24 10.52
C GLU A 160 -20.94 3.47 11.40
N GLN A 161 -19.93 3.83 12.20
CA GLN A 161 -19.95 5.05 13.02
C GLN A 161 -20.05 6.34 12.16
N ILE A 162 -19.38 6.38 11.00
CA ILE A 162 -19.48 7.49 10.05
C ILE A 162 -20.86 7.47 9.32
N SER A 163 -21.39 6.27 9.06
CA SER A 163 -22.72 6.08 8.46
C SER A 163 -23.83 6.57 9.40
N ALA A 164 -23.75 6.20 10.68
CA ALA A 164 -24.64 6.59 11.77
C ALA A 164 -24.54 8.07 12.18
N LYS A 165 -23.66 8.87 11.54
CA LYS A 165 -23.44 10.31 11.81
C LYS A 165 -23.09 10.60 13.29
N SER A 166 -22.40 9.67 13.95
CA SER A 166 -22.06 9.77 15.37
C SER A 166 -21.24 11.04 15.68
N PRO A 167 -21.49 11.73 16.81
CA PRO A 167 -20.75 12.94 17.18
C PRO A 167 -19.24 12.72 17.38
N LYS A 168 -18.82 11.50 17.76
CA LYS A 168 -17.39 11.15 17.90
C LYS A 168 -16.68 11.10 16.55
N ALA A 169 -17.35 10.56 15.52
CA ALA A 169 -16.81 10.51 14.16
C ALA A 169 -16.67 11.92 13.55
N ASP A 170 -17.62 12.81 13.83
CA ASP A 170 -17.62 14.20 13.39
C ASP A 170 -16.41 14.98 13.94
N GLN A 171 -16.12 14.82 15.25
CA GLN A 171 -14.99 15.49 15.91
C GLN A 171 -13.64 14.94 15.45
N ALA A 172 -13.51 13.62 15.30
CA ALA A 172 -12.28 12.99 14.81
C ALA A 172 -11.98 13.38 13.34
N LEU A 173 -12.99 13.38 12.47
CA LEU A 173 -12.83 13.79 11.08
C LEU A 173 -12.49 15.27 10.95
N THR A 174 -13.03 16.13 11.82
CA THR A 174 -12.71 17.56 11.83
C THR A 174 -11.24 17.79 12.19
N TYR A 175 -10.73 17.14 13.24
CA TYR A 175 -9.31 17.25 13.61
C TYR A 175 -8.38 16.74 12.50
N SER A 176 -8.73 15.61 11.88
CA SER A 176 -7.99 15.07 10.74
C SER A 176 -8.00 16.01 9.53
N ALA A 177 -9.11 16.71 9.27
CA ALA A 177 -9.19 17.69 8.18
C ALA A 177 -8.32 18.92 8.45
N PHE A 178 -8.22 19.39 9.70
CA PHE A 178 -7.36 20.51 10.07
C PHE A 178 -5.87 20.17 9.89
N THR A 179 -5.42 18.99 10.32
CA THR A 179 -4.02 18.59 10.16
C THR A 179 -3.65 18.38 8.70
N GLN A 180 -4.53 17.73 7.92
CA GLN A 180 -4.35 17.58 6.47
C GLN A 180 -4.32 18.94 5.75
N PHE A 181 -5.18 19.89 6.12
CA PHE A 181 -5.17 21.24 5.58
C PHE A 181 -3.84 21.96 5.88
N ALA A 182 -3.32 21.84 7.10
CA ALA A 182 -2.04 22.45 7.48
C ALA A 182 -0.88 21.87 6.66
N ILE A 183 -0.81 20.55 6.53
CA ILE A 183 0.21 19.88 5.72
C ILE A 183 0.09 20.30 4.25
N ALA A 184 -1.12 20.26 3.68
CA ALA A 184 -1.36 20.67 2.30
C ALA A 184 -0.98 22.14 2.06
N THR A 185 -1.26 23.03 3.01
CA THR A 185 -0.89 24.45 2.93
C THR A 185 0.62 24.63 2.91
N ILE A 186 1.37 23.94 3.78
CA ILE A 186 2.84 24.00 3.80
C ILE A 186 3.41 23.53 2.47
N VAL A 187 2.92 22.41 1.95
CA VAL A 187 3.38 21.88 0.65
C VAL A 187 3.00 22.83 -0.49
N MET A 188 1.81 23.43 -0.47
CA MET A 188 1.41 24.45 -1.44
C MET A 188 2.30 25.70 -1.40
N LEU A 189 2.78 26.12 -0.22
CA LEU A 189 3.73 27.23 -0.11
C LEU A 189 5.08 26.90 -0.76
N ILE A 190 5.58 25.66 -0.58
CA ILE A 190 6.79 25.18 -1.24
C ILE A 190 6.59 25.16 -2.76
N ALA A 191 5.43 24.69 -3.23
CA ALA A 191 5.06 24.68 -4.64
C ALA A 191 5.03 26.09 -5.25
N VAL A 192 4.43 27.07 -4.56
CA VAL A 192 4.45 28.48 -4.97
C VAL A 192 5.88 29.02 -5.02
N GLY A 193 6.74 28.64 -4.07
CA GLY A 193 8.16 28.94 -4.11
C GLY A 193 8.86 28.37 -5.34
N GLY A 194 8.57 27.11 -5.71
CA GLY A 194 9.05 26.48 -6.93
C GLY A 194 8.59 27.20 -8.19
N ALA A 195 7.30 27.57 -8.26
CA ALA A 195 6.74 28.34 -9.37
C ALA A 195 7.36 29.74 -9.48
N PHE A 196 7.66 30.38 -8.34
CA PHE A 196 8.35 31.67 -8.32
C PHE A 196 9.78 31.57 -8.85
N ILE A 197 10.51 30.50 -8.49
CA ILE A 197 11.84 30.23 -9.03
C ILE A 197 11.73 30.02 -10.55
N ASN A 198 10.81 29.16 -11.01
CA ASN A 198 10.58 28.89 -12.43
C ASN A 198 10.26 30.19 -13.21
N PHE A 199 9.35 31.03 -12.69
CA PHE A 199 9.04 32.35 -13.26
C PHE A 199 10.28 33.23 -13.41
N LYS A 200 11.15 33.29 -12.40
CA LYS A 200 12.37 34.11 -12.44
C LYS A 200 13.40 33.60 -13.45
N LEU A 201 13.44 32.30 -13.72
CA LEU A 201 14.32 31.73 -14.76
C LEU A 201 13.87 32.13 -16.15
N ILE A 202 12.56 32.14 -16.39
CA ILE A 202 11.96 32.33 -17.70
C ILE A 202 11.78 33.82 -18.04
N ALA A 203 11.42 34.65 -17.05
CA ALA A 203 11.00 36.04 -17.32
C ALA A 203 12.09 36.91 -17.94
N LEU A 204 13.37 36.69 -17.59
CA LEU A 204 14.49 37.49 -18.11
C LEU A 204 14.76 37.23 -19.60
N PRO A 205 15.03 35.99 -20.07
CA PRO A 205 15.26 35.73 -21.49
C PRO A 205 14.04 36.05 -22.35
N MET A 206 12.81 35.83 -21.86
CA MET A 206 11.60 36.21 -22.58
C MET A 206 11.43 37.72 -22.75
N SER A 207 11.90 38.51 -21.78
CA SER A 207 11.87 39.98 -21.92
C SER A 207 12.76 40.49 -23.04
N GLU A 208 13.84 39.78 -23.36
CA GLU A 208 14.74 40.16 -24.44
C GLU A 208 14.24 39.62 -25.80
N MET A 209 13.71 38.39 -25.83
CA MET A 209 13.19 37.77 -27.06
C MET A 209 11.89 38.39 -27.58
N VAL A 210 11.00 38.82 -26.68
CA VAL A 210 9.68 39.38 -27.05
C VAL A 210 9.73 40.92 -27.11
N GLY A 211 10.91 41.51 -26.91
CA GLY A 211 11.11 42.96 -26.94
C GLY A 211 10.89 43.61 -25.59
N ALA A 212 11.99 44.01 -24.93
CA ALA A 212 11.97 44.61 -23.59
C ALA A 212 11.24 45.97 -23.52
N GLY A 213 10.98 46.57 -24.69
CA GLY A 213 10.29 47.86 -24.85
C GLY A 213 8.81 47.76 -25.19
N ASP A 214 8.28 46.57 -25.51
CA ASP A 214 6.86 46.40 -25.82
C ASP A 214 6.07 46.23 -24.52
N TYR A 215 5.50 47.34 -24.09
CA TYR A 215 4.51 47.41 -23.02
C TYR A 215 3.12 47.13 -23.62
N ILE A 216 2.48 46.04 -23.20
CA ILE A 216 1.09 45.73 -23.59
C ILE A 216 0.13 46.78 -22.98
N THR A 217 0.50 47.33 -21.83
CA THR A 217 -0.23 48.39 -21.10
C THR A 217 0.79 49.29 -20.42
N ALA A 218 0.45 50.54 -20.09
CA ALA A 218 1.38 51.59 -19.61
C ALA A 218 2.31 51.21 -18.44
N SER A 219 2.06 50.10 -17.73
CA SER A 219 2.88 49.59 -16.63
C SER A 219 3.27 48.10 -16.72
N LEU A 220 2.84 47.35 -17.75
CA LEU A 220 3.05 45.89 -17.82
C LEU A 220 3.96 45.53 -18.98
N ARG A 221 5.10 44.89 -18.69
CA ARG A 221 6.02 44.37 -19.70
C ARG A 221 5.49 43.07 -20.28
N THR A 222 5.69 42.83 -21.57
CA THR A 222 5.24 41.58 -22.21
C THR A 222 5.79 40.32 -21.54
N SER A 223 7.00 40.36 -20.99
CA SER A 223 7.58 39.23 -20.23
C SER A 223 6.88 38.90 -18.92
N GLU A 224 6.31 39.90 -18.24
CA GLU A 224 5.57 39.72 -16.99
C GLU A 224 4.25 38.99 -17.22
N VAL A 225 3.74 39.05 -18.45
CA VAL A 225 2.51 38.34 -18.88
C VAL A 225 2.84 36.99 -19.50
N ALA A 226 3.90 36.89 -20.30
CA ALA A 226 4.25 35.66 -21.01
C ALA A 226 4.72 34.54 -20.07
N ALA A 227 5.57 34.84 -19.09
CA ALA A 227 6.14 33.82 -18.20
C ALA A 227 5.08 33.11 -17.33
N PRO A 228 4.11 33.80 -16.70
CA PRO A 228 3.03 33.15 -15.97
C PRO A 228 2.08 32.35 -16.86
N VAL A 229 1.92 32.74 -18.14
CA VAL A 229 1.09 31.97 -19.09
C VAL A 229 1.71 30.61 -19.38
N ILE A 230 3.03 30.53 -19.57
CA ILE A 230 3.73 29.25 -19.75
C ILE A 230 3.53 28.37 -18.51
N ILE A 231 3.79 28.91 -17.32
CA ILE A 231 3.63 28.20 -16.04
C ILE A 231 2.18 27.74 -15.83
N LEU A 232 1.19 28.55 -16.21
CA LEU A 232 -0.22 28.19 -16.11
C LEU A 232 -0.59 27.05 -17.07
N VAL A 233 -0.12 27.12 -18.32
CA VAL A 233 -0.32 26.03 -19.29
C VAL A 233 0.31 24.75 -18.76
N GLU A 234 1.53 24.84 -18.25
CA GLU A 234 2.31 23.73 -17.75
C GLU A 234 1.68 23.10 -16.49
N THR A 235 1.30 23.93 -15.51
CA THR A 235 0.54 23.50 -14.32
C THR A 235 -0.78 22.83 -14.73
N SER A 236 -1.48 23.36 -15.75
CA SER A 236 -2.72 22.77 -16.26
C SER A 236 -2.49 21.40 -16.90
N MET A 237 -1.41 21.25 -17.68
CA MET A 237 -1.06 19.96 -18.30
C MET A 237 -0.60 18.94 -17.26
N GLY A 238 0.13 19.39 -16.23
CA GLY A 238 0.49 18.57 -15.07
C GLY A 238 -0.73 18.08 -14.31
N LEU A 239 -1.72 18.97 -14.09
CA LEU A 239 -3.00 18.61 -13.48
C LEU A 239 -3.74 17.54 -14.28
N PHE A 240 -3.83 17.71 -15.59
CA PHE A 240 -4.42 16.72 -16.49
C PHE A 240 -3.67 15.39 -16.51
N MET A 241 -2.34 15.41 -16.42
CA MET A 241 -1.52 14.21 -16.33
C MET A 241 -1.82 13.43 -15.04
N MET A 242 -1.92 14.12 -13.89
CA MET A 242 -2.22 13.50 -12.60
C MET A 242 -3.64 12.92 -12.53
N GLU A 243 -4.60 13.60 -13.17
CA GLU A 243 -5.97 13.11 -13.31
C GLU A 243 -6.04 11.87 -14.22
N ALA A 244 -5.29 11.85 -15.33
CA ALA A 244 -5.23 10.70 -16.24
C ALA A 244 -4.61 9.46 -15.56
N LEU A 245 -3.71 9.65 -14.59
CA LEU A 245 -3.15 8.58 -13.77
C LEU A 245 -4.07 8.12 -12.62
N ARG A 246 -5.22 8.79 -12.40
CA ARG A 246 -6.12 8.58 -11.24
C ARG A 246 -5.42 8.76 -9.89
N ILE A 247 -4.34 9.53 -9.86
CA ILE A 247 -3.70 9.94 -8.61
C ILE A 247 -4.57 11.02 -7.96
N THR A 248 -5.00 12.01 -8.76
CA THR A 248 -5.94 13.05 -8.33
C THR A 248 -7.37 12.80 -8.82
N HIS A 249 -8.35 13.35 -8.10
CA HIS A 249 -9.78 13.27 -8.44
C HIS A 249 -10.42 14.66 -8.49
N LEU A 250 -9.74 15.62 -9.12
CA LEU A 250 -10.22 17.00 -9.22
C LEU A 250 -11.30 17.16 -10.28
N PHE A 251 -11.34 16.28 -11.29
CA PHE A 251 -12.31 16.33 -12.38
C PHE A 251 -13.01 14.96 -12.56
N PRO A 252 -14.09 14.69 -11.80
CA PRO A 252 -14.84 13.44 -11.87
C PRO A 252 -15.25 12.95 -13.28
N PRO A 253 -15.57 13.82 -14.26
CA PRO A 253 -15.86 13.37 -15.62
C PRO A 253 -14.70 12.64 -16.32
N ILE A 254 -13.45 13.00 -15.98
CA ILE A 254 -12.23 12.42 -16.58
C ILE A 254 -12.00 11.00 -16.06
N ALA A 255 -12.40 10.72 -14.81
CA ALA A 255 -12.31 9.39 -14.21
C ALA A 255 -13.19 8.34 -14.92
N ASN A 256 -14.30 8.77 -15.51
CA ASN A 256 -15.26 7.92 -16.21
C ASN A 256 -14.93 7.72 -17.70
N LEU A 257 -13.83 8.30 -18.20
CA LEU A 257 -13.40 8.12 -19.59
C LEU A 257 -12.82 6.71 -19.82
N ASP A 258 -13.02 6.21 -21.04
CA ASP A 258 -12.42 4.95 -21.50
C ASP A 258 -10.90 4.93 -21.34
N GLU A 259 -10.35 3.76 -21.00
CA GLU A 259 -8.92 3.52 -20.79
C GLU A 259 -8.04 4.04 -21.94
N ARG A 260 -8.51 3.88 -23.18
CA ARG A 260 -7.81 4.33 -24.39
C ARG A 260 -7.70 5.85 -24.45
N MET A 261 -8.76 6.56 -24.12
CA MET A 261 -8.76 8.03 -24.11
C MET A 261 -7.84 8.56 -23.01
N ARG A 262 -7.88 7.93 -21.83
CA ARG A 262 -7.05 8.31 -20.69
C ARG A 262 -5.56 8.15 -20.97
N LYS A 263 -5.15 7.03 -21.57
CA LYS A 263 -3.75 6.83 -22.01
C LYS A 263 -3.32 7.84 -23.06
N ARG A 264 -4.18 8.17 -24.03
CA ARG A 264 -3.89 9.21 -25.04
C ARG A 264 -3.68 10.56 -24.39
N MET A 265 -4.57 10.95 -23.49
CA MET A 265 -4.48 12.20 -22.75
C MET A 265 -3.20 12.28 -21.91
N PHE A 266 -2.83 11.19 -21.22
CA PHE A 266 -1.55 11.10 -20.51
C PHE A 266 -0.36 11.36 -21.44
N TRP A 267 -0.29 10.67 -22.59
CA TRP A 267 0.80 10.85 -23.55
C TRP A 267 0.84 12.25 -24.18
N ILE A 268 -0.33 12.86 -24.43
CA ILE A 268 -0.42 14.23 -24.95
C ILE A 268 0.07 15.24 -23.92
N SER A 269 -0.39 15.15 -22.67
CA SER A 269 0.07 16.03 -21.59
C SER A 269 1.56 15.86 -21.32
N LEU A 270 2.05 14.62 -21.30
CA LEU A 270 3.46 14.31 -21.09
C LEU A 270 4.34 14.85 -22.24
N SER A 271 3.92 14.69 -23.50
CA SER A 271 4.69 15.20 -24.64
C SER A 271 4.72 16.73 -24.64
N LEU A 272 3.61 17.39 -24.32
CA LEU A 272 3.55 18.84 -24.23
C LEU A 272 4.41 19.37 -23.06
N LEU A 273 4.39 18.72 -21.90
CA LEU A 273 5.27 19.04 -20.78
C LEU A 273 6.75 18.87 -21.14
N LEU A 274 7.11 17.80 -21.86
CA LEU A 274 8.48 17.58 -22.31
C LEU A 274 8.94 18.68 -23.28
N ILE A 275 8.07 19.09 -24.21
CA ILE A 275 8.36 20.18 -25.15
C ILE A 275 8.57 21.50 -24.40
N LEU A 276 7.66 21.84 -23.48
CA LEU A 276 7.78 23.05 -22.66
C LEU A 276 9.04 23.03 -21.78
N ALA A 277 9.35 21.91 -21.13
CA ALA A 277 10.57 21.74 -20.35
C ALA A 277 11.84 21.88 -21.20
N GLY A 278 11.81 21.42 -22.45
CA GLY A 278 12.89 21.65 -23.42
C GLY A 278 13.06 23.14 -23.76
N ILE A 279 11.96 23.85 -24.00
CA ILE A 279 11.96 25.30 -24.25
C ILE A 279 12.49 26.05 -23.01
N GLU A 280 12.08 25.68 -21.81
CA GLU A 280 12.54 26.31 -20.56
C GLU A 280 14.01 26.06 -20.28
N SER A 281 14.50 24.84 -20.54
CA SER A 281 15.94 24.54 -20.46
C SER A 281 16.75 25.39 -21.44
N ALA A 282 16.22 25.66 -22.65
CA ALA A 282 16.86 26.53 -23.64
C ALA A 282 16.81 28.02 -23.22
N LEU A 283 15.70 28.47 -22.65
CA LEU A 283 15.57 29.82 -22.10
C LEU A 283 16.50 30.03 -20.90
N ALA A 284 16.64 29.04 -20.03
CA ALA A 284 17.59 29.08 -18.91
C ALA A 284 19.04 29.22 -19.38
N LEU A 285 19.43 28.54 -20.47
CA LEU A 285 20.73 28.76 -21.12
C LEU A 285 20.88 30.19 -21.62
N MET A 286 19.86 30.70 -22.32
CA MET A 286 19.90 32.03 -22.90
C MET A 286 20.02 33.11 -21.81
N ARG A 287 19.41 32.89 -20.64
CA ARG A 287 19.57 33.76 -19.47
C ARG A 287 21.03 33.94 -19.09
N ASP A 288 21.79 32.84 -19.01
CA ASP A 288 23.18 32.90 -18.57
C ASP A 288 24.08 33.58 -19.61
N MET A 289 23.83 33.34 -20.90
CA MET A 289 24.51 34.07 -21.98
C MET A 289 24.21 35.58 -21.92
N LEU A 290 22.95 35.97 -21.75
CA LEU A 290 22.55 37.38 -21.66
C LEU A 290 23.14 38.09 -20.43
N ILE A 291 23.28 37.40 -19.30
CA ILE A 291 23.89 37.96 -18.09
C ILE A 291 25.41 38.14 -18.31
N ALA A 292 26.08 37.16 -18.93
CA ALA A 292 27.51 37.26 -19.26
C ALA A 292 27.79 38.45 -20.21
N ASP A 293 26.98 38.61 -21.26
CA ASP A 293 27.13 39.71 -22.21
C ASP A 293 26.91 41.08 -21.55
N LYS A 294 25.91 41.20 -20.66
CA LYS A 294 25.67 42.44 -19.88
C LYS A 294 26.83 42.76 -18.94
N GLN A 295 27.46 41.76 -18.33
CA GLN A 295 28.62 41.96 -17.47
C GLN A 295 29.85 42.40 -18.28
N ALA A 296 30.08 41.81 -19.45
CA ALA A 296 31.16 42.22 -20.35
C ALA A 296 30.98 43.66 -20.86
N LEU A 297 29.73 44.06 -21.18
CA LEU A 297 29.39 45.44 -21.54
C LEU A 297 29.59 46.42 -20.38
N VAL A 298 29.20 46.06 -19.15
CA VAL A 298 29.44 46.90 -17.98
C VAL A 298 30.95 47.04 -17.71
N GLN A 299 31.74 45.98 -17.88
CA GLN A 299 33.19 46.04 -17.73
C GLN A 299 33.86 46.89 -18.82
N SER A 300 33.40 46.81 -20.07
CA SER A 300 33.92 47.64 -21.17
C SER A 300 33.49 49.12 -21.05
N LEU A 301 32.35 49.39 -20.43
CA LEU A 301 31.89 50.74 -20.10
C LEU A 301 32.55 51.28 -18.80
N ALA A 302 32.93 50.40 -17.87
CA ALA A 302 33.57 50.74 -16.60
C ALA A 302 35.11 50.87 -16.69
N VAL A 303 35.67 51.16 -17.88
CA VAL A 303 37.12 51.36 -18.17
C VAL A 303 37.81 52.43 -17.30
N THR A 304 37.16 53.00 -16.29
CA THR A 304 37.78 53.80 -15.22
C THR A 304 38.08 53.06 -13.91
N ALA A 305 37.82 51.76 -13.78
CA ALA A 305 38.26 51.01 -12.60
C ALA A 305 38.74 49.60 -12.95
N HIS A 306 40.04 49.37 -12.76
CA HIS A 306 40.67 48.05 -12.83
C HIS A 306 40.00 47.08 -11.85
N ALA A 307 39.55 45.93 -12.34
CA ALA A 307 39.37 44.74 -11.51
C ALA A 307 39.83 43.51 -12.28
N ALA A 308 40.66 42.71 -11.60
CA ALA A 308 41.43 41.60 -12.12
C ALA A 308 40.53 40.50 -12.72
N ALA A 309 40.88 40.06 -13.93
CA ALA A 309 40.44 38.78 -14.46
C ALA A 309 41.19 37.68 -13.70
N ALA A 310 40.48 36.96 -12.84
CA ALA A 310 40.98 35.73 -12.21
C ALA A 310 40.30 34.53 -12.87
N ASP A 311 41.14 33.64 -13.40
CA ASP A 311 40.83 32.36 -14.02
C ASP A 311 39.91 31.49 -13.15
N ALA A 312 38.75 31.11 -13.69
CA ALA A 312 37.94 30.01 -13.16
C ALA A 312 36.94 29.47 -14.20
N THR A 313 37.41 29.17 -15.41
CA THR A 313 36.60 28.67 -16.54
C THR A 313 35.82 27.39 -16.21
N TRP A 314 36.23 26.60 -15.22
CA TRP A 314 35.49 25.40 -14.80
C TRP A 314 34.44 25.66 -13.71
N VAL A 315 34.59 26.72 -12.90
CA VAL A 315 33.64 27.07 -11.83
C VAL A 315 32.48 27.90 -12.39
N THR A 316 32.65 28.57 -13.52
CA THR A 316 31.58 29.32 -14.22
C THR A 316 30.60 28.43 -15.00
N HIS A 317 30.99 27.19 -15.35
CA HIS A 317 30.12 26.24 -16.06
C HIS A 317 29.21 25.39 -15.14
N ILE A 318 29.55 25.28 -13.85
CA ILE A 318 28.74 24.53 -12.88
C ILE A 318 27.36 25.19 -12.65
N PRO A 319 27.25 26.52 -12.50
CA PRO A 319 25.96 27.21 -12.41
C PRO A 319 25.10 27.01 -13.66
N THR A 320 25.69 27.07 -14.86
CA THR A 320 24.96 27.01 -16.14
C THR A 320 24.26 25.67 -16.33
N VAL A 321 24.97 24.56 -16.10
CA VAL A 321 24.37 23.21 -16.16
C VAL A 321 23.31 23.06 -15.05
N GLY A 322 23.56 23.59 -13.86
CA GLY A 322 22.61 23.58 -12.76
C GLY A 322 21.30 24.32 -13.09
N GLN A 323 21.37 25.49 -13.73
CA GLN A 323 20.20 26.26 -14.14
C GLN A 323 19.43 25.59 -15.28
N MET A 324 20.12 24.98 -16.25
CA MET A 324 19.47 24.18 -17.31
C MET A 324 18.69 23.01 -16.75
N VAL A 325 19.35 22.20 -15.92
CA VAL A 325 18.75 21.01 -15.31
C VAL A 325 17.56 21.44 -14.44
N LEU A 326 17.71 22.53 -13.70
CA LEU A 326 16.63 23.08 -12.87
C LEU A 326 15.46 23.61 -13.73
N GLY A 327 15.72 24.29 -14.86
CA GLY A 327 14.69 24.69 -15.83
C GLY A 327 13.99 23.51 -16.51
N PHE A 328 14.67 22.38 -16.70
CA PHE A 328 14.06 21.17 -17.24
C PHE A 328 13.23 20.39 -16.20
N ILE A 329 13.70 20.32 -14.95
CA ILE A 329 13.08 19.52 -13.88
C ILE A 329 11.89 20.24 -13.25
N LEU A 330 11.96 21.57 -13.09
CA LEU A 330 10.92 22.34 -12.42
C LEU A 330 9.52 22.14 -13.02
N PRO A 331 9.36 22.04 -14.35
CA PRO A 331 8.06 21.76 -14.92
C PRO A 331 7.41 20.46 -14.42
N PHE A 332 8.20 19.39 -14.39
CA PHE A 332 7.73 18.12 -13.84
C PHE A 332 7.44 18.22 -12.35
N ALA A 333 8.23 18.99 -11.60
CA ALA A 333 7.97 19.24 -10.18
C ALA A 333 6.65 20.01 -9.97
N LEU A 334 6.35 21.00 -10.81
CA LEU A 334 5.10 21.76 -10.76
C LEU A 334 3.88 20.90 -11.13
N ALA A 335 4.04 19.90 -11.98
CA ALA A 335 2.97 18.95 -12.25
C ALA A 335 2.50 18.19 -10.99
N PHE A 336 3.39 17.92 -10.03
CA PHE A 336 3.04 17.27 -8.76
C PHE A 336 2.25 18.16 -7.80
N VAL A 337 2.14 19.47 -8.05
CA VAL A 337 1.35 20.41 -7.24
C VAL A 337 -0.14 20.04 -7.23
N ALA A 338 -0.61 19.29 -8.23
CA ALA A 338 -1.96 18.76 -8.27
C ALA A 338 -2.34 17.93 -7.02
N ILE A 339 -1.39 17.16 -6.46
CA ILE A 339 -1.64 16.28 -5.31
C ILE A 339 -1.96 17.07 -4.02
N PRO A 340 -1.09 17.99 -3.55
CA PRO A 340 -1.42 18.83 -2.40
C PRO A 340 -2.57 19.78 -2.70
N LEU A 341 -2.76 20.22 -3.95
CA LEU A 341 -3.89 21.07 -4.35
C LEU A 341 -5.24 20.38 -4.12
N GLU A 342 -5.37 19.10 -4.49
CA GLU A 342 -6.58 18.32 -4.20
C GLU A 342 -6.86 18.24 -2.70
N THR A 343 -5.85 17.89 -1.92
CA THR A 343 -5.97 17.80 -0.46
C THR A 343 -6.34 19.15 0.14
N PHE A 344 -5.74 20.23 -0.36
CA PHE A 344 -6.03 21.60 0.06
C PHE A 344 -7.48 21.97 -0.26
N ILE A 345 -7.96 21.77 -1.49
CA ILE A 345 -9.35 22.11 -1.88
C ILE A 345 -10.37 21.36 -1.03
N ASN A 346 -10.16 20.05 -0.84
CA ASN A 346 -11.07 19.19 -0.10
C ASN A 346 -11.17 19.60 1.38
N THR A 347 -10.03 19.90 2.01
CA THR A 347 -9.97 20.26 3.43
C THR A 347 -10.27 21.74 3.68
N ALA A 348 -9.93 22.63 2.74
CA ALA A 348 -10.19 24.06 2.81
C ALA A 348 -11.68 24.36 2.99
N ARG A 349 -12.56 23.63 2.28
CA ARG A 349 -14.01 23.81 2.42
C ARG A 349 -14.50 23.56 3.86
N THR A 350 -13.94 22.55 4.51
CA THR A 350 -14.27 22.20 5.90
C THR A 350 -13.71 23.24 6.86
N VAL A 351 -12.45 23.61 6.71
CA VAL A 351 -11.75 24.56 7.59
C VAL A 351 -12.31 25.97 7.45
N LEU A 352 -12.49 26.49 6.23
CA LEU A 352 -13.13 27.77 5.96
C LEU A 352 -14.57 27.78 6.47
N GLY A 353 -15.29 26.67 6.32
CA GLY A 353 -16.64 26.50 6.85
C GLY A 353 -16.69 26.59 8.38
N ALA A 354 -15.74 26.00 9.08
CA ALA A 354 -15.61 26.10 10.54
C ALA A 354 -15.22 27.52 10.97
N LEU A 355 -14.26 28.15 10.27
CA LEU A 355 -13.78 29.49 10.55
C LEU A 355 -14.86 30.55 10.32
N LEU A 356 -15.64 30.45 9.24
CA LEU A 356 -16.78 31.34 8.97
C LEU A 356 -17.83 31.26 10.09
N VAL A 357 -18.10 30.05 10.57
CA VAL A 357 -19.01 29.83 11.70
C VAL A 357 -18.46 30.44 13.00
N LEU A 358 -17.15 30.36 13.25
CA LEU A 358 -16.50 31.03 14.37
C LEU A 358 -16.56 32.55 14.23
N LEU A 359 -16.35 33.08 13.02
CA LEU A 359 -16.48 34.51 12.71
C LEU A 359 -17.88 35.02 12.99
N ILE A 360 -18.93 34.34 12.49
CA ILE A 360 -20.33 34.73 12.76
C ILE A 360 -20.61 34.71 14.27
N ARG A 361 -20.10 33.71 15.00
CA ARG A 361 -20.25 33.66 16.46
C ARG A 361 -19.50 34.79 17.15
N GLY A 362 -18.29 35.11 16.70
CA GLY A 362 -17.49 36.22 17.20
C GLY A 362 -18.19 37.56 16.97
N ILE A 363 -18.72 37.78 15.76
CA ILE A 363 -19.51 38.95 15.40
C ILE A 363 -20.78 39.02 16.25
N ALA A 364 -21.50 37.91 16.43
CA ALA A 364 -22.70 37.88 17.28
C ALA A 364 -22.37 38.18 18.75
N LEU A 365 -21.23 37.70 19.25
CA LEU A 365 -20.76 38.01 20.60
C LEU A 365 -20.33 39.47 20.71
N ALA A 366 -19.61 40.01 19.73
CA ALA A 366 -19.26 41.43 19.67
C ALA A 366 -20.50 42.31 19.64
N LEU A 367 -21.50 41.98 18.81
CA LEU A 367 -22.78 42.69 18.78
C LEU A 367 -23.52 42.60 20.11
N ARG A 368 -23.49 41.44 20.78
CA ARG A 368 -24.07 41.31 22.13
C ARG A 368 -23.33 42.16 23.15
N VAL A 369 -22.00 42.14 23.15
CA VAL A 369 -21.16 42.94 24.06
C VAL A 369 -21.41 44.43 23.84
N VAL A 370 -21.47 44.88 22.58
CA VAL A 370 -21.80 46.27 22.21
C VAL A 370 -23.22 46.64 22.62
N ALA A 371 -24.21 45.75 22.42
CA ALA A 371 -25.58 45.99 22.85
C ALA A 371 -25.76 46.02 24.37
N THR A 372 -24.94 45.26 25.10
CA THR A 372 -24.92 45.27 26.58
C THR A 372 -24.02 46.36 27.17
N TRP A 373 -23.27 47.09 26.34
CA TRP A 373 -22.45 48.20 26.80
C TRP A 373 -23.38 49.32 27.24
N PRO A 374 -23.38 49.71 28.53
CA PRO A 374 -24.37 50.64 29.03
C PRO A 374 -24.07 52.04 28.47
N ASN A 375 -24.94 52.53 27.59
CA ASN A 375 -25.21 53.96 27.52
C ASN A 375 -25.83 54.33 28.87
N THR A 376 -25.02 54.79 29.80
CA THR A 376 -25.48 55.48 31.01
C THR A 376 -25.91 56.89 30.61
N PRO A 377 -27.22 57.22 30.54
CA PRO A 377 -27.60 58.61 30.72
C PRO A 377 -27.27 58.96 32.17
N VAL A 378 -26.34 59.88 32.37
CA VAL A 378 -26.12 60.53 33.67
C VAL A 378 -27.40 61.30 33.98
N ALA A 379 -28.32 60.66 34.70
CA ALA A 379 -29.48 61.31 35.28
C ALA A 379 -28.96 62.27 36.37
N PHE A 380 -28.85 63.54 36.00
CA PHE A 380 -28.65 64.64 36.94
C PHE A 380 -29.87 64.68 37.86
N SER A 381 -29.76 64.07 39.04
CA SER A 381 -30.70 64.27 40.14
C SER A 381 -30.31 65.58 40.84
N SER A 382 -31.15 66.60 40.66
CA SER A 382 -31.07 67.84 41.41
C SER A 382 -31.27 67.56 42.91
N PRO A 383 -30.48 68.18 43.82
CA PRO A 383 -30.65 67.97 45.24
C PRO A 383 -31.89 68.72 45.74
N CYS A 384 -32.79 67.99 46.38
CA CYS A 384 -33.88 68.54 47.16
C CYS A 384 -33.27 69.22 48.40
N MET A 385 -33.32 70.55 48.45
CA MET A 385 -33.14 71.32 49.68
C MET A 385 -34.49 71.87 50.12
N THR A 386 -34.80 71.56 51.39
CA THR A 386 -35.83 72.11 52.30
C THR A 386 -37.29 71.87 51.98
#